data_AF-A0A090TNW5-F1
#
_entry.id   AF-A0A090TNW5-F1
#
_cell.length_a   1.000
_cell.length_b   1.000
_cell.length_c   1.000
_cell.angle_alpha   90.00
_cell.angle_beta   90.00
_cell.angle_gamma   90.00
#
_symmetry.space_group_name_H-M   'P 1'
#
loop_
_entity.id
_entity.type
_entity.pdbx_description
1 polymer ?
#
loop_
_entity_poly.entity_id
_entity_poly.type
_entity_poly.pdbx_seq_one_letter_code
_entity_poly.pdbx_strand_id
1 'polypeptide(L)'
;MDANASVLISSIESLFIALVAYEVGFRVYRAKGWRNLFFVPLFMLAIFANFASYATIKGMPPFSSSAVWQAMLWWFTLLLSIMGGRVIPFFAARRFQYDKPQPVAWLEWAATLPLLALFVLSFFPLSFATLGQPLMLVAGVAQLARWARWKPWLTLSEPLVWSLMLTYLCLPLSLLSRGLLSNAFASHAMLHLFAVGALGGVVLAMISRVTMGHTGRAIYKGPNMSIAFVAVIAAAVIRSVGVALWPEHMFILIDVSAGLWTLAFAMYVFYFGKMLVTPRVDGIRGKLQTQKTSRGWFFCV
;
A
#
# COMPACT_ATOMS: atom_id res chain seq x y z
N MET A 1 -5.87 -31.14 4.29
CA MET A 1 -4.65 -30.78 5.04
C MET A 1 -4.76 -31.36 6.43
N ASP A 2 -3.72 -32.04 6.89
CA ASP A 2 -3.71 -32.62 8.23
C ASP A 2 -3.79 -31.52 9.30
N ALA A 3 -4.56 -31.75 10.36
CA ALA A 3 -4.79 -30.75 11.42
C ALA A 3 -3.47 -30.25 12.03
N ASN A 4 -2.48 -31.14 12.16
CA ASN A 4 -1.15 -30.81 12.70
C ASN A 4 -0.33 -29.93 11.75
N ALA A 5 -0.42 -30.17 10.44
CA ALA A 5 0.29 -29.37 9.44
C ALA A 5 -0.21 -27.91 9.44
N SER A 6 -1.52 -27.71 9.49
CA SER A 6 -2.10 -26.34 9.54
C SER A 6 -1.72 -25.56 10.80
N VAL A 7 -1.67 -26.21 11.96
CA VAL A 7 -1.22 -25.55 13.22
C VAL A 7 0.24 -25.17 13.12
N LEU A 8 1.09 -26.09 12.63
CA LEU A 8 2.52 -25.84 12.48
C LEU A 8 2.78 -24.65 11.55
N ILE A 9 2.15 -24.62 10.37
CA ILE A 9 2.34 -23.54 9.39
C ILE A 9 1.88 -22.20 9.99
N SER A 10 0.67 -22.15 10.56
CA SER A 10 0.14 -20.92 11.16
C SER A 10 1.02 -20.39 12.31
N SER A 11 1.64 -21.28 13.08
CA SER A 11 2.55 -20.93 14.18
C SER A 11 3.87 -20.38 13.66
N ILE A 12 4.45 -20.99 12.62
CA ILE A 12 5.69 -20.52 11.98
C ILE A 12 5.50 -19.13 11.38
N GLU A 13 4.41 -18.92 10.63
CA GLU A 13 4.09 -17.62 10.04
C GLU A 13 3.86 -16.55 11.10
N SER A 14 3.13 -16.89 12.17
CA SER A 14 2.88 -15.98 13.28
C SER A 14 4.15 -15.64 14.05
N LEU A 15 5.04 -16.61 14.25
CA LEU A 15 6.35 -16.40 14.89
C LEU A 15 7.22 -15.47 14.04
N PHE A 16 7.24 -15.67 12.72
CA PHE A 16 7.95 -14.77 11.80
C PHE A 16 7.43 -13.33 11.93
N ILE A 17 6.12 -13.12 11.88
CA ILE A 17 5.53 -11.78 12.03
C ILE A 17 5.83 -11.20 13.42
N ALA A 18 5.79 -12.01 14.49
CA ALA A 18 6.11 -11.56 15.84
C ALA A 18 7.57 -11.11 15.98
N LEU A 19 8.52 -11.87 15.39
CA LEU A 19 9.94 -11.50 15.38
C LEU A 19 10.17 -10.22 14.58
N VAL A 20 9.50 -10.04 13.43
CA VAL A 20 9.54 -8.79 12.66
C VAL A 20 8.97 -7.63 13.46
N ALA A 21 7.83 -7.82 14.13
CA ALA A 21 7.21 -6.79 14.97
C ALA A 21 8.13 -6.37 16.12
N TYR A 22 8.82 -7.33 16.75
CA TYR A 22 9.81 -7.07 17.78
C TYR A 22 11.01 -6.28 17.25
N GLU A 23 11.64 -6.74 16.17
CA GLU A 23 12.81 -6.06 15.57
C GLU A 23 12.48 -4.64 15.11
N VAL A 24 11.38 -4.46 14.39
CA VAL A 24 10.92 -3.14 13.93
C VAL A 24 10.56 -2.26 15.12
N GLY A 25 9.76 -2.78 16.06
CA GLY A 25 9.33 -2.04 17.25
C GLY A 25 10.51 -1.59 18.10
N PHE A 26 11.47 -2.48 18.36
CA PHE A 26 12.69 -2.20 19.12
C PHE A 26 13.54 -1.12 18.45
N ARG A 27 13.77 -1.22 17.14
CA ARG A 27 14.57 -0.24 16.39
C ARG A 27 13.89 1.13 16.37
N VAL A 28 12.58 1.17 16.16
CA VAL A 28 11.79 2.41 16.17
C VAL A 28 11.80 3.05 17.57
N TYR A 29 11.66 2.25 18.63
CA TYR A 29 11.76 2.71 20.01
C TYR A 29 13.14 3.30 20.31
N ARG A 30 14.22 2.59 19.98
CA ARG A 30 15.60 3.09 20.16
C ARG A 30 15.90 4.35 19.36
N ALA A 31 15.33 4.47 18.16
CA ALA A 31 15.43 5.66 17.31
C ALA A 31 14.51 6.82 17.76
N LYS A 32 13.73 6.65 18.83
CA LYS A 32 12.71 7.61 19.33
C LYS A 32 11.68 8.00 18.26
N GLY A 33 11.40 7.09 17.33
CA GLY A 33 10.48 7.27 16.22
C GLY A 33 9.02 6.97 16.60
N TRP A 34 8.51 7.50 17.71
CA TRP A 34 7.21 7.12 18.30
C TRP A 34 6.03 7.08 17.32
N ARG A 35 6.03 7.98 16.34
CA ARG A 35 4.99 8.05 15.29
C ARG A 35 4.94 6.82 14.39
N ASN A 36 6.01 6.04 14.31
CA ASN A 36 6.14 4.82 13.51
C ASN A 36 5.87 3.55 14.34
N LEU A 37 5.66 3.65 15.66
CA LEU A 37 5.29 2.49 16.48
C LEU A 37 3.90 1.94 16.14
N PHE A 38 3.09 2.67 15.37
CA PHE A 38 1.80 2.18 14.88
C PHE A 38 1.92 0.89 14.04
N PHE A 39 3.10 0.56 13.51
CA PHE A 39 3.35 -0.72 12.84
C PHE A 39 3.25 -1.93 13.79
N VAL A 40 3.58 -1.75 15.08
CA VAL A 40 3.53 -2.85 16.07
C VAL A 40 2.11 -3.40 16.24
N PRO A 41 1.07 -2.60 16.60
CA PRO A 41 -0.29 -3.12 16.69
C PRO A 41 -0.81 -3.63 15.34
N LEU A 42 -0.31 -3.07 14.23
CA LEU A 42 -0.66 -3.50 12.89
C LEU A 42 -0.14 -4.93 12.60
N PHE A 43 1.08 -5.27 13.02
CA PHE A 43 1.62 -6.63 12.93
C PHE A 43 0.91 -7.59 13.90
N MET A 44 0.55 -7.15 15.11
CA MET A 44 -0.23 -7.98 16.03
C MET A 44 -1.59 -8.36 15.43
N LEU A 45 -2.22 -7.42 14.72
CA LEU A 45 -3.47 -7.67 14.00
C LEU A 45 -3.28 -8.65 12.83
N ALA A 46 -2.12 -8.61 12.15
CA ALA A 46 -1.78 -9.57 11.11
C ALA A 46 -1.59 -11.00 11.66
N ILE A 47 -0.99 -11.15 12.86
CA ILE A 47 -0.89 -12.45 13.55
C ILE A 47 -2.28 -13.00 13.85
N PHE A 48 -3.18 -12.16 14.39
CA PHE A 48 -4.55 -12.58 14.66
C PHE A 48 -5.29 -12.99 13.37
N ALA A 49 -5.16 -12.19 12.30
CA ALA A 49 -5.75 -12.51 11.01
C ALA A 49 -5.19 -13.82 10.42
N ASN A 50 -3.91 -14.10 10.64
CA ASN A 50 -3.29 -15.36 10.22
C ASN A 50 -3.96 -16.56 10.90
N PHE A 51 -4.04 -16.56 12.23
CA PHE A 51 -4.72 -17.63 12.96
C PHE A 51 -6.21 -17.75 12.59
N ALA A 52 -6.90 -16.62 12.43
CA ALA A 52 -8.28 -16.61 11.98
C ALA A 52 -8.44 -17.26 10.60
N SER A 53 -7.53 -16.99 9.66
CA SER A 53 -7.55 -17.60 8.32
C SER A 53 -7.48 -19.13 8.39
N TYR A 54 -6.54 -19.69 9.14
CA TYR A 54 -6.43 -21.15 9.32
C TYR A 54 -7.60 -21.75 10.11
N ALA A 55 -8.20 -21.00 11.04
CA ALA A 55 -9.42 -21.42 11.71
C ALA A 55 -10.59 -21.55 10.72
N THR A 56 -10.71 -20.62 9.75
CA THR A 56 -11.77 -20.71 8.73
C THR A 56 -11.60 -21.92 7.80
N ILE A 57 -10.35 -22.30 7.47
CA ILE A 57 -10.06 -23.51 6.68
C ILE A 57 -10.54 -24.76 7.41
N LYS A 58 -10.50 -24.76 8.75
CA LYS A 58 -11.02 -25.85 9.60
C LYS A 58 -12.53 -25.79 9.83
N GLY A 59 -13.22 -24.80 9.26
CA GLY A 59 -14.65 -24.56 9.50
C GLY A 59 -14.96 -24.13 10.93
N MET A 60 -13.97 -23.63 11.68
CA MET A 60 -14.20 -23.18 13.06
C MET A 60 -14.92 -21.82 13.07
N PRO A 61 -16.02 -21.67 13.85
CA PRO A 61 -16.62 -20.37 14.10
C PRO A 61 -15.62 -19.45 14.82
N PRO A 62 -15.77 -18.11 14.77
CA PRO A 62 -17.00 -17.37 14.44
C PRO A 62 -17.03 -16.68 13.07
N PHE A 63 -15.94 -16.71 12.29
CA PHE A 63 -15.81 -15.89 11.07
C PHE A 63 -15.72 -16.73 9.79
N SER A 64 -16.29 -16.23 8.70
CA SER A 64 -16.14 -16.82 7.37
C SER A 64 -14.79 -16.46 6.74
N SER A 65 -14.30 -17.27 5.80
CA SER A 65 -13.07 -16.95 5.05
C SER A 65 -13.16 -15.63 4.29
N SER A 66 -14.36 -15.29 3.79
CA SER A 66 -14.62 -14.01 3.12
C SER A 66 -14.46 -12.81 4.06
N ALA A 67 -14.93 -12.92 5.31
CA ALA A 67 -14.81 -11.87 6.32
C ALA A 67 -13.33 -11.60 6.66
N VAL A 68 -12.55 -12.67 6.88
CA VAL A 68 -11.11 -12.57 7.18
C VAL A 68 -10.34 -11.96 6.00
N TRP A 69 -10.60 -12.43 4.78
CA TRP A 69 -9.96 -11.89 3.57
C TRP A 69 -10.26 -10.40 3.36
N GLN A 70 -11.52 -10.01 3.56
CA GLN A 70 -11.93 -8.61 3.44
C GLN A 70 -11.31 -7.73 4.54
N ALA A 71 -11.20 -8.25 5.76
CA ALA A 71 -10.49 -7.57 6.85
C ALA A 71 -9.02 -7.30 6.49
N MET A 72 -8.34 -8.27 5.86
CA MET A 72 -6.95 -8.09 5.41
C MET A 72 -6.81 -6.99 4.34
N LEU A 73 -7.76 -6.88 3.41
CA LEU A 73 -7.75 -5.79 2.43
C LEU A 73 -7.96 -4.42 3.09
N TRP A 74 -8.88 -4.33 4.06
CA TRP A 74 -9.07 -3.10 4.83
C TRP A 74 -7.86 -2.73 5.67
N TRP A 75 -7.17 -3.72 6.23
CA TRP A 75 -5.91 -3.55 6.93
C TRP A 75 -4.83 -2.94 6.04
N PHE A 76 -4.65 -3.44 4.81
CA PHE A 76 -3.71 -2.85 3.84
C PHE A 76 -4.14 -1.43 3.43
N THR A 77 -5.45 -1.20 3.30
CA THR A 77 -6.00 0.13 2.97
C THR A 77 -5.70 1.14 4.08
N LEU A 78 -5.83 0.74 5.35
CA LEU A 78 -5.46 1.53 6.52
C LEU A 78 -3.97 1.82 6.56
N LEU A 79 -3.12 0.80 6.34
CA LEU A 79 -1.67 0.95 6.25
C LEU A 79 -1.31 1.99 5.18
N LEU A 80 -1.85 1.83 3.97
CA LEU A 80 -1.58 2.71 2.84
C LEU A 80 -2.10 4.13 3.08
N SER A 81 -3.28 4.30 3.68
CA SER A 81 -3.84 5.60 4.06
C SER A 81 -2.92 6.35 5.04
N ILE A 82 -2.53 5.69 6.14
CA ILE A 82 -1.76 6.31 7.23
C ILE A 82 -0.33 6.61 6.76
N MET A 83 0.32 5.66 6.08
CA MET A 83 1.68 5.84 5.57
C MET A 83 1.72 6.81 4.39
N GLY A 84 0.78 6.68 3.45
CA GLY A 84 0.66 7.53 2.28
C GLY A 84 0.52 8.99 2.67
N GLY A 85 -0.34 9.30 3.66
CA GLY A 85 -0.55 10.66 4.15
C GLY A 85 0.69 11.35 4.73
N ARG A 86 1.72 10.59 5.10
CA ARG A 86 2.96 11.13 5.68
C ARG A 86 4.10 11.15 4.67
N VAL A 87 4.27 10.04 3.95
CA VAL A 87 5.42 9.71 3.11
C VAL A 87 5.32 10.40 1.75
N ILE A 88 4.16 10.33 1.11
CA ILE A 88 3.95 10.86 -0.25
C ILE A 88 4.12 12.39 -0.29
N PRO A 89 3.42 13.20 0.53
CA PRO A 89 3.61 14.65 0.53
C PRO A 89 4.99 15.07 1.02
N PHE A 90 5.66 14.25 1.84
CA PHE A 90 7.05 14.52 2.24
C PHE A 90 8.00 14.43 1.06
N PHE A 91 7.92 13.38 0.24
CA PHE A 91 8.80 13.23 -0.92
C PHE A 91 8.55 14.28 -1.99
N ALA A 92 7.29 14.65 -2.21
CA ALA A 92 6.94 15.72 -3.15
C ALA A 92 7.51 17.08 -2.71
N ALA A 93 7.25 17.47 -1.46
CA ALA A 93 7.81 18.70 -0.88
C ALA A 93 9.34 18.70 -0.90
N ARG A 94 9.98 17.56 -0.62
CA ARG A 94 11.46 17.44 -0.61
C ARG A 94 12.08 17.57 -2.00
N ARG A 95 11.45 17.06 -3.05
CA ARG A 95 11.97 17.17 -4.42
C ARG A 95 11.76 18.57 -4.99
N PHE A 96 10.56 19.10 -4.85
CA PHE A 96 10.14 20.34 -5.50
C PHE A 96 10.29 21.58 -4.61
N GLN A 97 10.80 21.42 -3.38
CA GLN A 97 11.11 22.50 -2.44
C GLN A 97 9.94 23.45 -2.17
N TYR A 98 8.70 22.93 -2.18
CA TYR A 98 7.52 23.68 -1.76
C TYR A 98 7.12 23.29 -0.33
N ASP A 99 6.33 24.15 0.31
CA ASP A 99 5.85 23.89 1.67
C ASP A 99 4.94 22.67 1.73
N LYS A 100 5.36 21.68 2.54
CA LYS A 100 4.56 20.50 2.81
C LYS A 100 3.19 20.93 3.36
N PRO A 101 2.08 20.51 2.74
CA PRO A 101 0.74 20.81 3.23
C PRO A 101 0.58 20.28 4.66
N GLN A 102 0.19 21.16 5.58
CA GLN A 102 -0.04 20.74 6.97
C GLN A 102 -1.26 19.81 7.05
N PRO A 103 -1.19 18.76 7.89
CA PRO A 103 -2.31 17.85 8.09
C PRO A 103 -3.47 18.61 8.73
N VAL A 104 -4.67 18.44 8.17
CA VAL A 104 -5.89 19.06 8.70
C VAL A 104 -6.60 18.00 9.52
N ALA A 105 -6.73 18.21 10.83
CA ALA A 105 -7.16 17.16 11.76
C ALA A 105 -8.47 16.48 11.34
N TRP A 106 -9.52 17.25 11.01
CA TRP A 106 -10.81 16.70 10.61
C TRP A 106 -10.72 15.83 9.34
N LEU A 107 -9.87 16.22 8.38
CA LEU A 107 -9.65 15.46 7.14
C LEU A 107 -8.81 14.20 7.39
N GLU A 108 -7.89 14.27 8.36
CA GLU A 108 -7.13 13.11 8.82
C GLU A 108 -8.05 12.05 9.43
N TRP A 109 -9.00 12.48 10.25
CA TRP A 109 -10.03 11.62 10.83
C TRP A 109 -11.01 11.10 9.78
N ALA A 110 -11.53 11.98 8.90
CA ALA A 110 -12.51 11.62 7.88
C ALA A 110 -12.00 10.58 6.87
N ALA A 111 -10.70 10.54 6.57
CA ALA A 111 -10.16 9.52 5.66
C ALA A 111 -9.66 8.24 6.37
N THR A 112 -9.56 8.24 7.70
CA THR A 112 -9.04 7.07 8.46
C THR A 112 -10.13 6.34 9.25
N LEU A 113 -11.03 7.06 9.93
CA LEU A 113 -12.09 6.43 10.74
C LEU A 113 -13.05 5.57 9.93
N PRO A 114 -13.52 5.98 8.74
CA PRO A 114 -14.38 5.11 7.93
C PRO A 114 -13.68 3.83 7.50
N LEU A 115 -12.37 3.88 7.22
CA LEU A 115 -11.58 2.67 6.89
C LEU A 115 -11.47 1.73 8.10
N LEU A 116 -11.31 2.29 9.30
CA LEU A 116 -11.32 1.51 10.54
C LEU A 116 -12.71 0.90 10.80
N ALA A 117 -13.78 1.65 10.57
CA ALA A 117 -15.13 1.14 10.66
C ALA A 117 -15.38 0.01 9.65
N LEU A 118 -14.93 0.16 8.40
CA LEU A 118 -15.01 -0.87 7.36
C LEU A 118 -14.22 -2.14 7.74
N PHE A 119 -13.05 -1.98 8.37
CA PHE A 119 -12.28 -3.09 8.93
C PHE A 119 -13.04 -3.83 10.04
N VAL A 120 -13.69 -3.12 10.97
CA VAL A 120 -14.47 -3.76 12.04
C VAL A 120 -15.73 -4.42 11.47
N LEU A 121 -16.43 -3.73 10.55
CA LEU A 121 -17.66 -4.20 9.95
C LEU A 121 -17.48 -5.43 9.05
N SER A 122 -16.28 -5.73 8.54
CA SER A 122 -16.07 -6.97 7.77
C SER A 122 -16.36 -8.23 8.58
N PHE A 123 -16.34 -8.16 9.92
CA PHE A 123 -16.73 -9.26 10.80
C PHE A 123 -18.24 -9.31 11.11
N PHE A 124 -19.02 -8.32 10.66
CA PHE A 124 -20.45 -8.17 10.89
C PHE A 124 -21.20 -7.98 9.55
N PRO A 125 -21.47 -9.06 8.80
CA PRO A 125 -21.99 -8.98 7.42
C PRO A 125 -23.28 -8.18 7.27
N LEU A 126 -24.21 -8.30 8.23
CA LEU A 126 -25.49 -7.60 8.20
C LEU A 126 -25.31 -6.07 8.28
N SER A 127 -24.43 -5.62 9.18
CA SER A 127 -24.08 -4.20 9.33
C SER A 127 -23.23 -3.70 8.17
N PHE A 128 -22.37 -4.55 7.61
CA PHE A 128 -21.58 -4.21 6.42
C PHE A 128 -22.45 -3.98 5.18
N ALA A 129 -23.51 -4.76 5.00
CA ALA A 129 -24.42 -4.63 3.86
C ALA A 129 -25.10 -3.26 3.80
N THR A 130 -25.41 -2.66 4.97
CA THR A 130 -26.08 -1.35 5.04
C THR A 130 -25.11 -0.17 5.11
N LEU A 131 -24.03 -0.31 5.89
CA LEU A 131 -23.09 0.79 6.15
C LEU A 131 -21.85 0.78 5.23
N GLY A 132 -21.57 -0.32 4.54
CA GLY A 132 -20.34 -0.49 3.76
C GLY A 132 -20.19 0.53 2.64
N GLN A 133 -21.20 0.65 1.76
CA GLN A 133 -21.20 1.61 0.65
C GLN A 133 -21.05 3.07 1.11
N PRO A 134 -21.89 3.60 2.03
CA PRO A 134 -21.75 4.99 2.45
C PRO A 134 -20.40 5.28 3.12
N LEU A 135 -19.87 4.34 3.93
CA LEU A 135 -18.53 4.50 4.51
C LEU A 135 -17.42 4.52 3.45
N MET A 136 -17.53 3.69 2.40
CA MET A 136 -16.60 3.70 1.27
C MET A 136 -16.64 5.03 0.51
N LEU A 137 -17.82 5.63 0.31
CA LEU A 137 -17.95 6.94 -0.32
C LEU A 137 -17.30 8.05 0.53
N VAL A 138 -17.62 8.11 1.81
CA VAL A 138 -17.02 9.09 2.74
C VAL A 138 -15.50 8.94 2.78
N ALA A 139 -15.00 7.71 2.91
CA ALA A 139 -13.57 7.42 2.85
C ALA A 139 -12.96 7.88 1.52
N GLY A 140 -13.58 7.52 0.40
CA GLY A 140 -13.09 7.84 -0.94
C GLY A 140 -12.99 9.35 -1.18
N VAL A 141 -14.03 10.11 -0.82
CA VAL A 141 -14.04 11.58 -0.94
C VAL A 141 -12.97 12.21 -0.03
N ALA A 142 -12.88 11.78 1.23
CA ALA A 142 -11.88 12.31 2.15
C ALA A 142 -10.44 12.01 1.69
N GLN A 143 -10.19 10.80 1.17
CA GLN A 143 -8.89 10.41 0.62
C GLN A 143 -8.55 11.21 -0.64
N LEU A 144 -9.53 11.44 -1.52
CA LEU A 144 -9.35 12.24 -2.73
C LEU A 144 -9.06 13.71 -2.40
N ALA A 145 -9.80 14.29 -1.44
CA ALA A 145 -9.57 15.64 -0.95
C ALA A 145 -8.16 15.77 -0.31
N ARG A 146 -7.74 14.76 0.45
CA ARG A 146 -6.39 14.70 1.03
C ARG A 146 -5.32 14.65 -0.07
N TRP A 147 -5.50 13.80 -1.08
CA TRP A 147 -4.60 13.67 -2.22
C TRP A 147 -4.49 14.98 -3.03
N ALA A 148 -5.60 15.65 -3.31
CA ALA A 148 -5.61 16.91 -4.04
C ALA A 148 -4.80 18.00 -3.31
N ARG A 149 -4.85 18.04 -1.97
CA ARG A 149 -4.04 18.98 -1.16
C ARG A 149 -2.54 18.75 -1.30
N TRP A 150 -2.09 17.58 -1.73
CA TRP A 150 -0.67 17.30 -1.96
C TRP A 150 -0.11 17.94 -3.22
N LYS A 151 -0.97 18.59 -4.03
CA LYS A 151 -0.61 19.30 -5.27
C LYS A 151 0.08 18.36 -6.29
N PRO A 152 -0.55 17.25 -6.68
CA PRO A 152 0.05 16.26 -7.60
C PRO A 152 0.49 16.88 -8.94
N TRP A 153 -0.19 17.92 -9.42
CA TRP A 153 0.15 18.66 -10.64
C TRP A 153 1.55 19.29 -10.63
N LEU A 154 2.11 19.60 -9.46
CA LEU A 154 3.47 20.12 -9.35
C LEU A 154 4.55 19.04 -9.54
N THR A 155 4.17 17.76 -9.51
CA THR A 155 5.13 16.64 -9.43
C THR A 155 5.39 15.92 -10.75
N LEU A 156 4.75 16.36 -11.84
CA LEU A 156 4.70 15.66 -13.12
C LEU A 156 6.05 15.53 -13.83
N SER A 157 7.04 16.36 -13.51
CA SER A 157 8.37 16.29 -14.13
C SER A 157 9.27 15.19 -13.57
N GLU A 158 8.92 14.57 -12.43
CA GLU A 158 9.75 13.58 -11.77
C GLU A 158 9.04 12.21 -11.66
N PRO A 159 9.42 11.20 -12.46
CA PRO A 159 8.83 9.86 -12.47
C PRO A 159 8.71 9.18 -11.12
N LEU A 160 9.71 9.34 -10.25
CA LEU A 160 9.71 8.73 -8.92
C LEU A 160 8.71 9.38 -7.96
N VAL A 161 8.28 10.63 -8.23
CA VAL A 161 7.35 11.37 -7.38
C VAL A 161 5.93 11.27 -7.92
N TRP A 162 5.72 11.52 -9.21
CA TRP A 162 4.37 11.43 -9.76
C TRP A 162 3.83 10.01 -9.71
N SER A 163 4.68 8.98 -9.80
CA SER A 163 4.23 7.58 -9.69
C SER A 163 3.62 7.28 -8.32
N LEU A 164 4.19 7.82 -7.23
CA LEU A 164 3.61 7.70 -5.88
C LEU A 164 2.24 8.37 -5.80
N MET A 165 2.09 9.55 -6.40
CA MET A 165 0.82 10.29 -6.41
C MET A 165 -0.23 9.56 -7.24
N LEU A 166 0.15 9.08 -8.43
CA LEU A 166 -0.75 8.44 -9.37
C LEU A 166 -1.19 7.05 -8.89
N THR A 167 -0.28 6.25 -8.36
CA THR A 167 -0.61 4.94 -7.79
C THR A 167 -1.48 5.09 -6.54
N TYR A 168 -1.18 6.07 -5.68
CA TYR A 168 -2.05 6.35 -4.53
C TYR A 168 -3.46 6.76 -4.93
N LEU A 169 -3.64 7.49 -6.05
CA LEU A 169 -4.97 7.88 -6.56
C LEU A 169 -5.88 6.67 -6.83
N CYS A 170 -5.32 5.49 -7.13
CA CYS A 170 -6.11 4.28 -7.27
C CYS A 170 -6.85 3.88 -5.98
N LEU A 171 -6.36 4.25 -4.79
CA LEU A 171 -7.03 3.99 -3.51
C LEU A 171 -8.39 4.72 -3.42
N PRO A 172 -8.48 6.07 -3.46
CA PRO A 172 -9.77 6.75 -3.40
C PRO A 172 -10.67 6.35 -4.56
N LEU A 173 -10.14 6.16 -5.78
CA LEU A 173 -10.95 5.73 -6.92
C LEU A 173 -11.57 4.34 -6.71
N SER A 174 -10.82 3.39 -6.14
CA SER A 174 -11.36 2.06 -5.80
C SER A 174 -12.46 2.15 -4.73
N LEU A 175 -12.34 3.05 -3.75
CA LEU A 175 -13.35 3.24 -2.71
C LEU A 175 -14.62 3.88 -3.25
N LEU A 176 -14.48 4.93 -4.05
CA LEU A 176 -15.59 5.64 -4.67
C LEU A 176 -16.36 4.71 -5.62
N SER A 177 -15.66 4.03 -6.53
CA SER A 177 -16.29 3.10 -7.46
C SER A 177 -17.03 1.97 -6.74
N ARG A 178 -16.43 1.35 -5.71
CA ARG A 178 -17.10 0.31 -4.90
C ARG A 178 -18.30 0.82 -4.10
N GLY A 179 -18.26 2.08 -3.66
CA GLY A 179 -19.37 2.72 -2.97
C GLY A 179 -20.53 3.10 -3.88
N LEU A 180 -20.27 3.39 -5.16
CA LEU A 180 -21.28 3.77 -6.16
C LEU A 180 -21.88 2.58 -6.92
N LEU A 181 -21.11 1.50 -7.11
CA LEU A 181 -21.55 0.34 -7.88
C LEU A 181 -22.44 -0.58 -7.02
N SER A 182 -23.64 -0.86 -7.51
CA SER A 182 -24.55 -1.88 -6.97
C SER A 182 -24.27 -3.28 -7.53
N ASN A 183 -23.64 -3.37 -8.70
CA ASN A 183 -23.27 -4.63 -9.32
C ASN A 183 -22.10 -5.27 -8.55
N ALA A 184 -22.34 -6.46 -7.98
CA ALA A 184 -21.37 -7.18 -7.16
C ALA A 184 -20.09 -7.56 -7.93
N PHE A 185 -20.21 -7.96 -9.20
CA PHE A 185 -19.08 -8.31 -10.05
C PHE A 185 -18.20 -7.08 -10.35
N ALA A 186 -18.82 -5.97 -10.76
CA ALA A 186 -18.10 -4.73 -11.03
C ALA A 186 -17.44 -4.17 -9.75
N SER A 187 -18.14 -4.20 -8.61
CA SER A 187 -17.58 -3.78 -7.31
C SER A 187 -16.41 -4.67 -6.90
N HIS A 188 -16.48 -5.99 -7.14
CA HIS A 188 -15.36 -6.90 -6.91
C HIS A 188 -14.17 -6.58 -7.82
N ALA A 189 -14.39 -6.31 -9.11
CA ALA A 189 -13.33 -5.95 -10.04
C ALA A 189 -12.54 -4.70 -9.60
N MET A 190 -13.21 -3.73 -8.96
CA MET A 190 -12.58 -2.52 -8.42
C MET A 190 -11.61 -2.80 -7.25
N LEU A 191 -11.66 -3.97 -6.61
CA LEU A 191 -10.63 -4.38 -5.63
C LEU A 191 -9.24 -4.47 -6.27
N HIS A 192 -9.16 -4.81 -7.55
CA HIS A 192 -7.88 -4.86 -8.25
C HIS A 192 -7.31 -3.48 -8.57
N LEU A 193 -8.15 -2.45 -8.67
CA LEU A 193 -7.66 -1.08 -8.75
C LEU A 193 -6.87 -0.72 -7.48
N PHE A 194 -7.36 -1.14 -6.31
CA PHE A 194 -6.61 -1.02 -5.05
C PHE A 194 -5.37 -1.94 -5.02
N ALA A 195 -5.53 -3.24 -5.23
CA ALA A 195 -4.44 -4.19 -5.02
C ALA A 195 -3.31 -4.05 -6.06
N VAL A 196 -3.65 -3.94 -7.34
CA VAL A 196 -2.67 -3.83 -8.44
C VAL A 196 -2.15 -2.39 -8.54
N GLY A 197 -3.06 -1.41 -8.56
CA GLY A 197 -2.73 -0.01 -8.80
C GLY A 197 -2.15 0.68 -7.57
N ALA A 198 -2.88 0.65 -6.45
CA ALA A 198 -2.47 1.37 -5.24
C ALA A 198 -1.37 0.63 -4.48
N LEU A 199 -1.64 -0.60 -4.03
CA LEU A 199 -0.68 -1.35 -3.22
C LEU A 199 0.55 -1.75 -4.03
N GLY A 200 0.36 -2.44 -5.16
CA GLY A 200 1.47 -2.85 -6.04
C GLY A 200 2.25 -1.67 -6.62
N GLY A 201 1.55 -0.64 -7.08
CA GLY A 201 2.18 0.56 -7.65
C GLY A 201 2.96 1.40 -6.63
N VAL A 202 2.42 1.65 -5.44
CA VAL A 202 3.15 2.36 -4.38
C VAL A 202 4.36 1.56 -3.93
N VAL A 203 4.24 0.23 -3.80
CA VAL A 203 5.39 -0.64 -3.49
C VAL A 203 6.46 -0.49 -4.56
N LEU A 204 6.14 -0.63 -5.85
CA LEU A 204 7.10 -0.49 -6.95
C LEU A 204 7.80 0.87 -6.95
N ALA A 205 7.04 1.95 -6.77
CA ALA A 205 7.57 3.30 -6.69
C ALA A 205 8.48 3.50 -5.47
N MET A 206 8.10 2.95 -4.32
CA MET A 206 8.86 3.06 -3.08
C MET A 206 10.13 2.23 -3.12
N ILE A 207 10.10 0.96 -3.55
CA ILE A 207 11.30 0.12 -3.63
C ILE A 207 12.30 0.66 -4.65
N SER A 208 11.85 1.24 -5.77
CA SER A 208 12.74 1.91 -6.74
C SER A 208 13.50 3.07 -6.10
N ARG A 209 12.81 3.90 -5.31
CA ARG A 209 13.39 5.04 -4.60
C ARG A 209 14.33 4.60 -3.47
N VAL A 210 13.87 3.67 -2.64
CA VAL A 210 14.60 3.14 -1.47
C VAL A 210 15.88 2.46 -1.93
N THR A 211 15.85 1.67 -3.01
CA THR A 211 17.06 1.05 -3.57
C THR A 211 18.12 2.09 -3.95
N MET A 212 17.74 3.21 -4.57
CA MET A 212 18.71 4.28 -4.87
C MET A 212 19.33 4.88 -3.60
N GLY A 213 18.49 5.23 -2.61
CA GLY A 213 18.96 5.84 -1.36
C GLY A 213 19.84 4.91 -0.52
N HIS A 214 19.47 3.63 -0.41
CA HIS A 214 20.21 2.64 0.38
C HIS A 214 21.43 2.07 -0.34
N THR A 215 21.59 2.32 -1.64
CA THR A 215 22.80 1.95 -2.36
C THR A 215 23.80 3.11 -2.55
N GLY A 216 23.50 4.27 -1.95
CA GLY A 216 24.35 5.47 -2.03
C GLY A 216 24.29 6.19 -3.37
N ARG A 217 23.31 5.85 -4.23
CA ARG A 217 23.16 6.43 -5.56
C ARG A 217 22.23 7.64 -5.52
N ALA A 218 22.44 8.60 -6.41
CA ALA A 218 21.61 9.79 -6.49
C ALA A 218 20.18 9.43 -6.96
N ILE A 219 19.19 9.59 -6.06
CA ILE A 219 17.80 9.15 -6.26
C ILE A 219 17.21 9.55 -7.62
N TYR A 220 17.43 10.80 -8.04
CA TYR A 220 16.84 11.37 -9.26
C TYR A 220 17.71 11.23 -10.52
N LYS A 221 18.84 10.52 -10.43
CA LYS A 221 19.70 10.18 -11.59
C LYS A 221 19.62 8.68 -11.93
N GLY A 222 18.63 7.99 -11.38
CA GLY A 222 18.41 6.57 -11.61
C GLY A 222 17.89 6.26 -13.02
N PRO A 223 17.77 4.97 -13.35
CA PRO A 223 17.17 4.52 -14.60
C PRO A 223 15.72 5.02 -14.71
N ASN A 224 15.29 5.33 -15.93
CA ASN A 224 13.95 5.84 -16.18
C ASN A 224 12.91 4.71 -16.03
N MET A 225 12.14 4.76 -14.94
CA MET A 225 11.06 3.82 -14.63
C MET A 225 9.67 4.31 -15.03
N SER A 226 9.56 5.41 -15.79
CA SER A 226 8.27 5.95 -16.22
C SER A 226 7.40 4.90 -16.94
N ILE A 227 7.98 4.14 -17.87
CA ILE A 227 7.28 3.08 -18.61
C ILE A 227 6.74 2.02 -17.64
N ALA A 228 7.54 1.57 -16.67
CA ALA A 228 7.10 0.61 -15.66
C ALA A 228 5.94 1.16 -14.80
N PHE A 229 6.00 2.43 -14.39
CA PHE A 229 4.93 3.05 -13.62
C PHE A 229 3.64 3.21 -14.42
N VAL A 230 3.72 3.61 -15.69
CA VAL A 230 2.56 3.66 -16.58
C VAL A 230 1.99 2.27 -16.80
N ALA A 231 2.84 1.26 -17.00
CA ALA A 231 2.41 -0.12 -17.21
C ALA A 231 1.65 -0.69 -16.00
N VAL A 232 2.06 -0.42 -14.75
CA VAL A 232 1.30 -0.87 -13.56
C VAL A 232 -0.07 -0.20 -13.47
N ILE A 233 -0.16 1.10 -13.78
CA ILE A 233 -1.44 1.80 -13.77
C ILE A 233 -2.36 1.28 -14.88
N ALA A 234 -1.82 1.09 -16.09
CA ALA A 234 -2.56 0.50 -17.19
C ALA A 234 -3.05 -0.91 -16.85
N ALA A 235 -2.20 -1.74 -16.25
CA ALA A 235 -2.57 -3.06 -15.73
C ALA A 235 -3.74 -2.95 -14.74
N ALA A 236 -3.64 -2.06 -13.76
CA ALA A 236 -4.68 -1.86 -12.75
C ALA A 236 -6.03 -1.43 -13.37
N VAL A 237 -6.02 -0.49 -14.32
CA VAL A 237 -7.22 -0.01 -15.01
C VAL A 237 -7.84 -1.11 -15.88
N ILE A 238 -7.04 -1.81 -16.66
CA ILE A 238 -7.52 -2.92 -17.51
C ILE A 238 -8.12 -4.03 -16.64
N ARG A 239 -7.44 -4.41 -15.55
CA ARG A 239 -7.89 -5.47 -14.63
C ARG A 239 -9.17 -5.14 -13.89
N SER A 240 -9.41 -3.87 -13.62
CA SER A 240 -10.56 -3.39 -12.86
C SER A 240 -11.65 -2.87 -13.79
N VAL A 241 -11.48 -1.65 -14.32
CA VAL A 241 -12.46 -0.98 -15.19
C VAL A 241 -12.67 -1.74 -16.49
N GLY A 242 -11.61 -2.22 -17.13
CA GLY A 242 -11.73 -3.02 -18.36
C GLY A 242 -12.59 -4.27 -18.15
N VAL A 243 -12.23 -5.10 -17.16
CA VAL A 243 -13.00 -6.33 -16.83
C VAL A 243 -14.43 -6.02 -16.38
N ALA A 244 -14.66 -4.91 -15.68
CA ALA A 244 -16.00 -4.52 -15.25
C ALA A 244 -16.90 -4.07 -16.41
N LEU A 245 -16.34 -3.45 -17.46
CA LEU A 245 -17.09 -2.95 -18.62
C LEU A 245 -17.28 -4.02 -19.71
N TRP A 246 -16.29 -4.90 -19.91
CA TRP A 246 -16.29 -5.96 -20.93
C TRP A 246 -16.04 -7.34 -20.31
N PRO A 247 -16.98 -7.85 -19.49
CA PRO A 247 -16.83 -9.15 -18.84
C PRO A 247 -16.67 -10.32 -19.83
N GLU A 248 -17.18 -10.20 -21.05
CA GLU A 248 -17.04 -11.18 -22.13
C GLU A 248 -15.58 -11.36 -22.58
N HIS A 249 -14.73 -10.35 -22.40
CA HIS A 249 -13.30 -10.39 -22.73
C HIS A 249 -12.41 -10.57 -21.50
N MET A 250 -12.99 -10.98 -20.36
CA MET A 250 -12.33 -11.04 -19.06
C MET A 250 -10.96 -11.74 -19.10
N PHE A 251 -10.86 -12.92 -19.71
CA PHE A 251 -9.59 -13.67 -19.74
C PHE A 251 -8.48 -12.91 -20.48
N ILE A 252 -8.78 -12.36 -21.66
CA ILE A 252 -7.82 -11.59 -22.46
C ILE A 252 -7.38 -10.33 -21.69
N LEU A 253 -8.32 -9.62 -21.05
CA LEU A 253 -8.01 -8.43 -20.27
C LEU A 253 -7.15 -8.75 -19.03
N ILE A 254 -7.39 -9.90 -18.38
CA ILE A 254 -6.57 -10.40 -17.29
C ILE A 254 -5.15 -10.69 -17.78
N ASP A 255 -4.98 -11.38 -18.91
CA ASP A 255 -3.67 -11.72 -19.46
C ASP A 255 -2.88 -10.47 -19.87
N VAL A 256 -3.53 -9.50 -20.51
CA VAL A 256 -2.91 -8.21 -20.86
C VAL A 256 -2.49 -7.46 -19.59
N SER A 257 -3.35 -7.42 -18.57
CA SER A 257 -2.99 -6.82 -17.29
C SER A 257 -1.80 -7.54 -16.64
N ALA A 258 -1.79 -8.87 -16.66
CA ALA A 258 -0.72 -9.66 -16.07
C ALA A 258 0.61 -9.41 -16.80
N GLY A 259 0.59 -9.33 -18.13
CA GLY A 259 1.74 -8.98 -18.96
C GLY A 259 2.30 -7.59 -18.64
N LEU A 260 1.44 -6.57 -18.54
CA LEU A 260 1.84 -5.21 -18.17
C LEU A 260 2.42 -5.12 -16.76
N TRP A 261 1.80 -5.79 -15.79
CA TRP A 261 2.30 -5.85 -14.42
C TRP A 261 3.67 -6.55 -14.35
N THR A 262 3.79 -7.68 -15.06
CA THR A 262 5.04 -8.45 -15.14
C THR A 262 6.15 -7.63 -15.77
N LEU A 263 5.87 -6.92 -16.87
CA LEU A 263 6.82 -6.01 -17.51
C LEU A 263 7.36 -4.97 -16.53
N ALA A 264 6.49 -4.34 -15.74
CA ALA A 264 6.90 -3.31 -14.80
C ALA A 264 7.83 -3.83 -13.69
N PHE A 265 7.51 -4.99 -13.12
CA PHE A 265 8.36 -5.62 -12.10
C PHE A 265 9.64 -6.22 -12.70
N ALA A 266 9.58 -6.76 -13.91
CA ALA A 266 10.76 -7.23 -14.64
C ALA A 266 11.74 -6.09 -14.91
N MET A 267 11.25 -4.91 -15.32
CA MET A 267 12.08 -3.72 -15.45
C MET A 267 12.75 -3.34 -14.12
N TYR A 268 12.01 -3.41 -13.01
CA TYR A 268 12.60 -3.16 -11.69
C TYR A 268 13.73 -4.14 -11.38
N VAL A 269 13.51 -5.44 -11.55
CA VAL A 269 14.53 -6.47 -11.31
C VAL A 269 15.74 -6.26 -12.21
N PHE A 270 15.53 -5.95 -13.49
CA PHE A 270 16.61 -5.73 -14.45
C PHE A 270 17.49 -4.52 -14.08
N TYR A 271 16.86 -3.38 -13.79
CA TYR A 271 17.59 -2.13 -13.49
C TYR A 271 18.15 -2.07 -12.07
N PHE A 272 17.41 -2.56 -11.07
CA PHE A 272 17.74 -2.41 -9.65
C PHE A 272 18.30 -3.70 -9.03
N GLY A 273 18.12 -4.87 -9.67
CA GLY A 273 18.64 -6.14 -9.14
C GLY A 273 20.15 -6.12 -8.97
N LYS A 274 20.90 -5.70 -10.01
CA LYS A 274 22.37 -5.56 -9.92
C LYS A 274 22.77 -4.57 -8.81
N MET A 275 22.01 -3.48 -8.65
CA MET A 275 22.28 -2.46 -7.65
C MET A 275 22.24 -2.99 -6.21
N LEU A 276 21.36 -3.96 -5.93
CA LEU A 276 21.15 -4.57 -4.62
C LEU A 276 22.19 -5.64 -4.27
N VAL A 277 22.77 -6.32 -5.27
CA VAL A 277 23.80 -7.35 -5.07
C VAL A 277 25.23 -6.81 -5.18
N THR A 278 25.40 -5.58 -5.68
CA THR A 278 26.70 -4.90 -5.69
C THR A 278 26.93 -4.08 -4.42
N PRO A 279 28.19 -3.91 -3.98
CA PRO A 279 28.53 -2.99 -2.89
C PRO A 279 28.01 -1.56 -3.13
N ARG A 280 27.73 -0.85 -2.03
CA ARG A 280 27.38 0.57 -2.07
C ARG A 280 28.47 1.38 -2.76
N VAL A 281 28.06 2.35 -3.56
CA VAL A 281 28.97 3.20 -4.35
C VAL A 281 29.82 4.11 -3.46
N ASP A 282 29.34 4.46 -2.27
CA ASP A 282 30.04 5.33 -1.31
C ASP A 282 30.92 4.57 -0.31
N GLY A 283 31.00 3.23 -0.39
CA GLY A 283 31.87 2.41 0.48
C GLY A 283 31.49 2.38 1.96
N ILE A 284 30.42 3.08 2.38
CA ILE A 284 30.00 3.17 3.78
C ILE A 284 29.17 1.95 4.16
N ARG A 285 29.65 1.13 5.11
CA ARG A 285 28.86 0.04 5.70
C ARG A 285 27.75 0.63 6.59
N GLY A 286 26.49 0.41 6.20
CA GLY A 286 25.36 0.39 7.11
C GLY A 286 25.03 1.69 7.88
N LYS A 287 25.64 2.83 7.54
CA LYS A 287 25.19 4.13 8.04
C LYS A 287 24.39 4.84 6.95
N LEU A 288 23.10 5.05 7.24
CA LEU A 288 22.21 5.91 6.47
C LEU A 288 22.85 7.29 6.31
N GLN A 289 22.68 7.92 5.15
CA GLN A 289 23.05 9.32 4.96
C GLN A 289 22.23 10.16 5.95
N THR A 290 22.86 10.53 7.05
CA THR A 290 22.31 11.46 8.03
C THR A 290 22.48 12.87 7.48
N GLN A 291 21.47 13.40 6.79
CA GLN A 291 21.41 14.84 6.55
C GLN A 291 20.94 15.54 7.82
N LYS A 292 21.85 16.27 8.46
CA LYS A 292 21.54 17.16 9.59
C LYS A 292 20.62 18.27 9.09
N THR A 293 19.37 18.30 9.54
CA THR A 293 18.46 19.44 9.31
C THR A 293 18.36 20.26 10.60
N SER A 294 17.97 21.53 10.49
CA SER A 294 17.81 22.45 11.62
C SER A 294 16.78 22.00 12.68
N ARG A 295 16.04 20.91 12.43
CA ARG A 295 15.05 20.32 13.34
C ARG A 295 15.43 18.91 13.86
N GLY A 296 16.71 18.53 13.75
CA GLY A 296 17.24 17.28 14.29
C GLY A 296 17.64 16.26 13.22
N TRP A 297 18.17 15.13 13.70
CA TRP A 297 18.54 13.98 12.88
C TRP A 297 17.27 13.33 12.32
N PHE A 298 17.13 13.30 10.99
CA PHE A 298 16.07 12.55 10.35
C PHE A 298 16.63 11.73 9.21
N PHE A 299 16.22 10.46 9.18
CA PHE A 299 16.64 9.53 8.17
C PHE A 299 16.13 10.00 6.80
N CYS A 300 17.05 10.10 5.83
CA CYS A 300 16.65 10.01 4.44
C CYS A 300 16.39 8.51 4.20
N VAL A 301 15.14 8.13 4.47
CA VAL A 301 14.55 6.79 4.73
C VAL A 301 14.64 6.31 6.17
#